data_AF-A0A847B843-F1
#
_entry.id   AF-A0A847B843-F1
#
_cell.length_a   1.000
_cell.length_b   1.000
_cell.length_c   1.000
_cell.angle_alpha   90.00
_cell.angle_beta   90.00
_cell.angle_gamma   90.00
#
_symmetry.space_group_name_H-M   'P 1'
#
loop_
_entity.id
_entity.type
_entity.pdbx_description
1 polymer ?
#
loop_
_entity_poly.entity_id
_entity_poly.type
_entity_poly.pdbx_seq_one_letter_code
_entity_poly.pdbx_strand_id
1 'polypeptide(L)'
;MPNCRKCNTRLTKFEKDICPVCGCKNPLEGMTSETMEITAEISAVGDLVKDYHPKTRTACFVLSILFGWTGAVYFYLRKVSKGIVWLLINLVLLGGLFTAFYFLNLDWLAYLLPIVIVYIFNIAMAFRFFYAMDYRDGQGNFLK
;
A
#
# COMPACT_ATOMS: atom_id res chain seq x y z
N MET A 1 2.51 -48.50 16.42
CA MET A 1 1.06 -48.26 16.28
C MET A 1 0.44 -48.43 17.64
N PRO A 2 -0.39 -47.49 18.10
CA PRO A 2 -0.95 -47.57 19.43
C PRO A 2 -2.10 -48.58 19.49
N ASN A 3 -2.28 -49.22 20.65
CA ASN A 3 -3.33 -50.21 20.87
C ASN A 3 -4.48 -49.57 21.67
N CYS A 4 -5.71 -50.01 21.40
CA CYS A 4 -6.86 -49.61 22.20
C CYS A 4 -6.70 -50.10 23.65
N ARG A 5 -6.87 -49.21 24.62
CA ARG A 5 -6.79 -49.55 26.05
C ARG A 5 -7.76 -50.66 26.50
N LYS A 6 -8.91 -50.80 25.83
CA LYS A 6 -9.97 -51.75 26.24
C LYS A 6 -9.91 -53.08 25.51
N CYS A 7 -9.78 -53.08 24.19
CA CYS A 7 -9.80 -54.31 23.38
C CYS A 7 -8.42 -54.72 22.82
N ASN A 8 -7.35 -53.96 23.12
CA ASN A 8 -5.99 -54.18 22.63
C ASN A 8 -5.86 -54.29 21.11
N THR A 9 -6.88 -53.92 20.35
CA THR A 9 -6.83 -53.88 18.90
C THR A 9 -5.91 -52.74 18.45
N ARG A 10 -5.15 -52.97 17.38
CA ARG A 10 -4.24 -51.97 16.79
C ARG A 10 -5.08 -50.88 16.13
N LEU A 11 -4.87 -49.63 16.54
CA LEU A 11 -5.60 -48.48 16.00
C LEU A 11 -4.70 -47.65 15.09
N THR A 12 -5.32 -47.01 14.10
CA THR A 12 -4.64 -46.04 13.25
C THR A 12 -4.61 -44.66 13.92
N LYS A 13 -3.72 -43.77 13.50
CA LYS A 13 -3.59 -42.41 14.08
C LYS A 13 -4.86 -41.54 13.94
N PHE A 14 -5.85 -41.99 13.16
CA PHE A 14 -7.11 -41.28 12.92
C PHE A 14 -8.23 -41.72 13.86
N GLU A 15 -8.07 -42.83 14.57
CA GLU A 15 -9.09 -43.41 15.46
C GLU A 15 -8.87 -42.98 16.92
N LYS A 16 -8.69 -41.66 17.12
CA LYS A 16 -8.38 -41.07 18.44
C LYS A 16 -9.61 -40.90 19.33
N ASP A 17 -10.79 -40.73 18.73
CA ASP A 17 -11.99 -40.32 19.45
C ASP A 17 -12.85 -41.53 19.87
N ILE A 18 -13.00 -42.52 18.98
CA ILE A 18 -13.83 -43.72 19.22
C ILE A 18 -13.15 -44.95 18.60
N CYS A 19 -13.03 -46.02 19.37
CA CYS A 19 -12.54 -47.30 18.85
C CYS A 19 -13.59 -47.97 17.94
N PRO A 20 -13.26 -48.33 16.68
CA PRO A 20 -14.21 -48.93 15.74
C PRO A 20 -14.65 -50.35 16.12
N VAL A 21 -13.91 -51.04 17.00
CA VAL A 21 -14.17 -52.43 17.38
C VAL A 21 -14.97 -52.54 18.67
N CYS A 22 -14.60 -51.79 19.71
CA CYS A 22 -15.23 -51.90 21.03
C CYS A 22 -16.04 -50.68 21.48
N GLY A 23 -16.09 -49.62 20.67
CA GLY A 23 -16.86 -48.40 20.94
C GLY A 23 -16.34 -47.57 22.13
N CYS A 24 -15.15 -47.87 22.67
CA CYS A 24 -14.56 -47.10 23.75
C CYS A 24 -14.22 -45.68 23.27
N LYS A 25 -14.70 -44.66 23.98
CA LYS A 25 -14.32 -43.25 23.77
C LYS A 25 -12.88 -43.03 24.22
N ASN A 26 -12.12 -42.20 23.51
CA ASN A 26 -10.71 -41.89 23.76
C ASN A 26 -9.86 -43.16 23.98
N PRO A 27 -9.78 -44.07 23.00
CA PRO A 27 -9.04 -45.32 23.15
C PRO A 27 -7.52 -45.15 23.31
N LEU A 28 -6.99 -43.94 23.06
CA LEU A 28 -5.58 -43.58 23.13
C LEU A 28 -5.34 -42.55 24.23
N GLU A 29 -4.48 -42.88 25.20
CA GLU A 29 -4.10 -41.95 26.27
C GLU A 29 -3.13 -40.86 25.74
N GLY A 30 -3.39 -39.60 26.09
CA GLY A 30 -2.48 -38.48 25.80
C GLY A 30 -2.60 -37.83 24.42
N MET A 31 -3.61 -38.17 23.62
CA MET A 31 -3.91 -37.46 22.37
C MET A 31 -5.30 -36.82 22.43
N THR A 32 -5.38 -35.64 23.04
CA THR A 32 -6.52 -34.74 22.87
C THR A 32 -6.51 -34.20 21.45
N SER A 33 -7.57 -34.45 20.69
CA SER A 33 -7.82 -33.81 19.40
C SER A 33 -8.30 -32.38 19.66
N GLU A 34 -7.40 -31.51 20.09
CA GLU A 34 -7.67 -30.08 20.00
C GLU A 34 -7.65 -29.72 18.52
N THR A 35 -8.84 -29.51 17.95
CA THR A 35 -8.99 -28.82 16.68
C THR A 35 -8.60 -27.37 16.92
N MET A 36 -7.31 -27.05 16.76
CA MET A 36 -6.88 -25.67 16.65
C MET A 36 -7.47 -25.10 15.36
N GLU A 37 -8.33 -24.10 15.50
CA GLU A 37 -8.76 -23.28 14.38
C GLU A 37 -7.54 -22.61 13.76
N ILE A 38 -7.20 -22.98 12.53
CA ILE A 38 -6.08 -22.44 11.75
C ILE A 38 -6.22 -20.91 11.55
N THR A 39 -7.41 -20.35 11.77
CA THR A 39 -7.68 -18.90 11.74
C THR A 39 -7.20 -18.13 12.98
N ALA A 40 -6.90 -18.80 14.10
CA ALA A 40 -6.43 -18.13 15.32
C ALA A 40 -4.93 -17.79 15.30
N GLU A 41 -4.14 -18.42 14.41
CA GLU A 41 -2.68 -18.25 14.32
C GLU A 41 -2.21 -17.22 13.28
N ILE A 42 -3.09 -16.36 12.75
CA ILE A 42 -2.63 -15.12 12.07
C ILE A 42 -2.38 -14.03 13.13
N SER A 43 -1.72 -14.39 14.22
CA SER A 43 -1.25 -13.49 15.26
C SER A 43 0.14 -12.98 14.90
N ALA A 44 0.30 -12.23 13.79
CA ALA A 44 1.58 -11.58 13.47
C ALA A 44 1.51 -10.44 12.44
N VAL A 45 0.35 -9.85 12.14
CA VAL A 45 0.29 -8.57 11.38
C VAL A 45 0.04 -7.38 12.31
N GLY A 46 0.00 -7.60 13.64
CA GLY A 46 -0.21 -6.52 14.62
C GLY A 46 1.00 -5.59 14.74
N ASP A 47 2.22 -6.13 14.71
CA ASP A 47 3.43 -5.32 14.96
C ASP A 47 3.99 -4.66 13.69
N LEU A 48 3.65 -5.14 12.49
CA LEU A 48 4.01 -4.47 11.23
C LEU A 48 3.10 -3.28 10.89
N VAL A 49 1.90 -3.20 11.48
CA VAL A 49 0.90 -2.16 11.20
C VAL A 49 1.06 -0.93 12.10
N LYS A 50 1.82 -1.03 13.19
CA LYS A 50 1.89 0.01 14.24
C LYS A 50 2.40 1.37 13.75
N ASP A 51 3.22 1.39 12.69
CA ASP A 51 3.85 2.62 12.18
C ASP A 51 3.34 3.09 10.81
N TYR A 52 2.33 2.42 10.23
CA TYR A 52 1.78 2.86 8.94
C TYR A 52 0.71 3.93 9.14
N HIS A 53 1.09 5.20 8.95
CA HIS A 53 0.13 6.29 8.83
C HIS A 53 -0.50 6.30 7.43
N PRO A 54 -1.81 6.01 7.29
CA PRO A 54 -2.47 6.01 6.00
C PRO A 54 -2.42 7.42 5.40
N LYS A 55 -1.92 7.50 4.17
CA LYS A 55 -1.88 8.73 3.39
C LYS A 55 -3.29 9.08 2.91
N THR A 56 -3.68 10.35 3.04
CA THR A 56 -5.01 10.81 2.64
C THR A 56 -4.98 11.42 1.23
N ARG A 57 -6.06 11.24 0.48
CA ARG A 57 -6.24 11.83 -0.86
C ARG A 57 -6.31 13.35 -0.80
N THR A 58 -6.94 13.88 0.24
CA THR A 58 -7.04 15.33 0.48
C THR A 58 -5.67 15.97 0.68
N ALA A 59 -4.79 15.34 1.47
CA ALA A 59 -3.41 15.82 1.64
C ALA A 59 -2.63 15.75 0.32
N CYS A 60 -2.79 14.66 -0.45
CA CYS A 60 -2.17 14.57 -1.77
C CYS A 60 -2.64 15.68 -2.71
N PHE A 61 -3.94 15.97 -2.73
CA PHE A 61 -4.53 17.01 -3.57
C PHE A 61 -4.02 18.41 -3.20
N VAL A 62 -4.04 18.75 -1.90
CA VAL A 62 -3.53 20.04 -1.41
C VAL A 62 -2.05 20.20 -1.70
N LEU A 63 -1.25 19.15 -1.47
CA LEU A 63 0.18 19.15 -1.82
C LEU A 63 0.41 19.29 -3.33
N SER A 64 -0.48 18.73 -4.16
CA SER A 64 -0.41 18.82 -5.62
C SER A 64 -0.70 20.23 -6.12
N ILE A 65 -1.63 20.93 -5.48
CA ILE A 65 -1.97 22.31 -5.87
C ILE A 65 -0.86 23.27 -5.44
N LEU A 66 -0.49 23.26 -4.15
CA LEU A 66 0.45 24.24 -3.60
C LEU A 66 1.89 23.97 -4.03
N PHE A 67 2.29 22.70 -4.04
CA PHE A 67 3.67 22.26 -4.26
C PHE A 67 3.77 21.25 -5.41
N GLY A 68 2.84 21.27 -6.36
CA GLY A 68 2.87 20.38 -7.52
C GLY A 68 4.13 20.53 -8.35
N TRP A 69 4.61 21.77 -8.52
CA TRP A 69 5.79 22.09 -9.31
C TRP A 69 7.08 21.48 -8.74
N THR A 70 7.17 21.24 -7.43
CA THR A 70 8.32 20.59 -6.79
C THR A 70 8.22 19.06 -6.78
N GLY A 71 7.05 18.50 -7.10
CA GLY A 71 6.79 17.08 -6.97
C GLY A 71 6.56 16.60 -5.53
N ALA A 72 6.26 17.50 -4.59
CA ALA A 72 6.01 17.21 -3.17
C ALA A 72 5.03 16.03 -2.94
N VAL A 73 4.05 15.88 -3.84
CA VAL A 73 3.08 14.79 -3.87
C VAL A 73 3.74 13.42 -3.94
N TYR A 74 4.73 13.26 -4.81
CA TYR A 74 5.43 12.00 -5.00
C TYR A 74 6.33 11.68 -3.81
N PHE A 75 6.94 12.69 -3.20
CA PHE A 75 7.69 12.52 -1.95
C PHE A 75 6.76 12.11 -0.79
N TYR A 76 5.58 12.73 -0.68
CA TYR A 76 4.57 12.34 0.30
C TYR A 76 4.11 10.89 0.14
N LEU A 77 4.01 10.42 -1.11
CA LEU A 77 3.68 9.05 -1.49
C LEU A 77 4.86 8.07 -1.45
N ARG A 78 6.04 8.48 -0.96
CA ARG A 78 7.27 7.67 -0.92
C ARG A 78 7.76 7.21 -2.31
N LYS A 79 7.36 7.89 -3.39
CA LYS A 79 7.82 7.63 -4.78
C LYS A 79 8.91 8.63 -5.17
N VAL A 80 10.06 8.55 -4.48
CA VAL A 80 11.18 9.52 -4.60
C VAL A 80 11.67 9.67 -6.04
N SER A 81 11.88 8.56 -6.76
CA SER A 81 12.34 8.60 -8.16
C SER A 81 11.37 9.38 -9.06
N LYS A 82 10.06 9.17 -8.89
CA LYS A 82 9.03 9.92 -9.64
C LYS A 82 9.00 11.40 -9.25
N GLY A 83 9.22 11.72 -7.97
CA GLY A 83 9.31 13.10 -7.50
C GLY A 83 10.48 13.86 -8.13
N ILE A 84 11.65 13.24 -8.19
CA ILE A 84 12.85 13.83 -8.82
C ILE A 84 12.63 14.03 -10.32
N VAL A 85 12.11 13.03 -11.02
CA VAL A 85 11.80 13.13 -12.46
C VAL A 85 10.78 14.24 -12.71
N TRP A 86 9.75 14.36 -11.88
CA TRP A 86 8.73 15.41 -11.99
C TRP A 86 9.32 16.80 -11.78
N LEU A 87 10.19 16.97 -10.78
CA LEU A 87 10.87 18.23 -10.51
C LEU A 87 11.74 18.65 -11.69
N LEU A 88 12.50 17.72 -12.27
CA LEU A 88 13.33 17.99 -13.46
C LEU A 88 12.49 18.40 -14.66
N ILE A 89 11.37 17.71 -14.92
CA ILE A 89 10.44 18.07 -16.00
C ILE A 89 9.92 19.50 -15.82
N ASN A 90 9.52 19.86 -14.59
CA ASN A 90 9.05 21.21 -14.31
C ASN A 90 10.14 22.26 -14.49
N LEU A 91 11.37 22.00 -14.04
CA LEU A 91 12.50 22.91 -14.24
C LEU A 91 12.81 23.12 -15.72
N VAL A 92 12.81 22.05 -16.52
CA VAL A 92 13.04 22.13 -17.97
C VAL A 92 11.91 22.89 -18.67
N LEU A 93 10.65 22.63 -18.30
CA LEU A 93 9.50 23.37 -18.83
C LEU A 93 9.59 24.86 -18.50
N LEU A 94 9.87 25.18 -17.23
CA LEU A 94 9.98 26.56 -16.78
C LEU A 94 11.12 27.27 -17.51
N GLY A 95 12.33 26.69 -17.50
CA GLY A 95 13.50 27.24 -18.20
C GLY A 95 13.30 27.36 -19.70
N GLY A 96 12.66 26.37 -20.33
CA GLY A 96 12.32 26.38 -21.76
C GLY A 96 11.32 27.49 -22.11
N LEU A 97 10.28 27.69 -21.29
CA LEU A 97 9.32 28.78 -21.49
C LEU A 97 9.96 30.14 -21.23
N PHE A 98 10.78 30.29 -20.18
CA PHE A 98 11.51 31.53 -19.91
C PHE A 98 12.44 31.91 -21.06
N THR A 99 13.22 30.96 -21.57
CA THR A 99 14.11 31.20 -22.72
C THR A 99 13.33 31.52 -23.99
N ALA A 100 12.24 30.81 -24.27
CA ALA A 100 11.38 31.11 -25.43
C ALA A 100 10.80 32.53 -25.35
N PHE A 101 10.28 32.93 -24.19
CA PHE A 101 9.71 34.26 -23.97
C PHE A 101 10.77 35.37 -24.06
N TYR A 102 11.99 35.08 -23.61
CA TYR A 102 13.13 35.99 -23.76
C TYR A 102 13.45 36.26 -25.24
N PHE A 103 13.51 35.22 -26.08
CA PHE A 103 13.77 35.39 -27.52
C PHE A 103 12.63 36.08 -28.27
N LEU A 104 11.40 36.01 -27.76
CA LEU A 104 10.24 36.70 -28.34
C LEU A 104 10.21 38.21 -27.99
N ASN A 105 11.16 38.72 -27.18
CA ASN A 105 11.21 40.12 -26.74
C ASN A 105 9.86 40.61 -26.17
N LEU A 106 9.19 39.76 -25.39
CA LEU A 106 7.94 40.14 -24.73
C LEU A 106 8.22 41.07 -23.54
N ASP A 107 7.21 41.86 -23.16
CA ASP A 107 7.28 42.75 -22.00
C ASP A 107 7.68 42.00 -20.73
N TRP A 108 8.27 42.71 -19.77
CA TRP A 108 8.73 42.13 -18.51
C TRP A 108 7.60 41.38 -17.74
N LEU A 109 6.35 41.83 -17.90
CA LEU A 109 5.18 41.19 -17.29
C LEU A 109 4.91 39.80 -17.89
N ALA A 110 5.32 39.56 -19.13
CA ALA A 110 5.18 38.27 -19.80
C ALA A 110 6.06 37.18 -19.18
N TYR A 111 7.07 37.53 -18.38
CA TYR A 111 7.86 36.54 -17.62
C TYR A 111 7.07 35.88 -16.47
N LEU A 112 5.89 36.41 -16.11
CA LEU A 112 4.97 35.74 -15.19
C LEU A 112 4.16 34.62 -15.87
N LEU A 113 3.94 34.71 -17.19
CA LEU A 113 3.14 33.71 -17.94
C LEU A 113 3.72 32.30 -17.84
N PRO A 114 5.03 32.04 -18.00
CA PRO A 114 5.62 30.72 -17.79
C PRO A 114 5.26 30.09 -16.44
N ILE A 115 5.28 30.87 -15.36
CA ILE A 115 4.93 30.41 -14.02
C ILE A 115 3.46 30.02 -13.96
N VAL A 116 2.58 30.88 -14.48
CA VAL A 116 1.13 30.62 -14.51
C VAL A 116 0.80 29.38 -15.34
N ILE A 117 1.41 29.23 -16.52
CA ILE A 117 1.20 28.08 -17.41
C ILE A 117 1.62 26.78 -16.72
N VAL A 118 2.82 26.75 -16.12
CA VAL A 118 3.30 25.57 -15.40
C VAL A 118 2.44 25.28 -14.18
N TYR A 119 1.96 26.31 -13.48
CA TYR A 119 1.08 26.13 -12.33
C TYR A 119 -0.29 25.53 -12.73
N ILE A 120 -0.92 26.06 -13.79
CA ILE A 120 -2.18 25.52 -14.34
C ILE A 120 -1.98 24.06 -14.79
N PHE A 121 -0.88 23.76 -15.48
CA PHE A 121 -0.54 22.40 -15.88
C PHE A 121 -0.44 21.44 -14.67
N ASN A 122 0.23 21.87 -13.60
CA ASN A 122 0.33 21.07 -12.37
C ASN A 122 -1.04 20.89 -11.69
N ILE A 123 -1.90 21.90 -11.67
CA ILE A 123 -3.28 21.79 -11.17
C ILE A 123 -4.07 20.77 -11.99
N ALA A 124 -4.00 20.82 -13.32
CA ALA A 124 -4.68 19.84 -14.18
C ALA A 124 -4.22 18.40 -13.88
N MET A 125 -2.92 18.22 -13.67
CA MET A 125 -2.35 16.93 -13.27
C MET A 125 -2.77 16.52 -11.84
N ALA A 126 -2.95 17.46 -10.92
CA ALA A 126 -3.48 17.20 -9.58
C ALA A 126 -4.89 16.60 -9.61
N PHE A 127 -5.77 17.12 -10.47
CA PHE A 127 -7.11 16.55 -10.66
C PHE A 127 -7.05 15.11 -11.15
N ARG A 128 -6.13 14.79 -12.08
CA ARG A 128 -5.92 13.40 -12.52
C ARG A 128 -5.56 12.48 -11.35
N PHE A 129 -4.73 12.93 -10.40
CA PHE A 129 -4.42 12.14 -9.19
C PHE A 129 -5.59 12.00 -8.25
N PHE A 130 -6.45 13.01 -8.15
CA PHE A 130 -7.63 12.98 -7.28
C PHE A 130 -8.69 11.97 -7.78
N TYR A 131 -8.92 11.91 -9.09
CA TYR A 131 -9.89 10.99 -9.68
C TYR A 131 -9.40 9.55 -9.84
N ALA A 132 -8.08 9.31 -9.76
CA ALA A 132 -7.52 7.97 -9.82
C ALA A 132 -7.76 7.20 -8.51
N MET A 133 -8.91 6.53 -8.41
CA MET A 133 -9.33 5.75 -7.23
C MET A 133 -8.36 4.63 -6.85
N ASP A 134 -7.58 4.12 -7.81
CA ASP A 134 -6.65 3.00 -7.62
C ASP A 134 -5.21 3.44 -7.33
N TYR A 135 -4.99 4.72 -7.02
CA TYR A 135 -3.63 5.21 -6.83
C TYR A 135 -3.03 4.70 -5.50
N ARG A 136 -2.02 3.84 -5.62
CA ARG A 136 -1.28 3.27 -4.49
C ARG A 136 -0.07 4.12 -4.12
N ASP A 137 0.32 4.10 -2.85
CA ASP A 137 1.57 4.68 -2.37
C ASP A 137 2.80 3.85 -2.83
N GLY A 138 4.00 4.27 -2.45
CA GLY A 138 5.25 3.55 -2.71
C GLY A 138 5.38 2.21 -1.99
N GLN A 139 4.48 1.89 -1.06
CA GLN A 139 4.44 0.63 -0.31
C GLN A 139 3.28 -0.28 -0.77
N GLY A 140 2.53 0.12 -1.79
CA GLY A 140 1.43 -0.67 -2.36
C GLY A 140 0.08 -0.49 -1.65
N ASN A 141 -0.02 0.41 -0.68
CA ASN A 141 -1.24 0.69 0.07
C ASN A 141 -2.11 1.73 -0.67
N PHE A 142 -3.42 1.59 -0.56
CA PHE A 142 -4.37 2.54 -1.15
C PHE A 142 -4.45 3.83 -0.33
N LEU A 143 -4.67 4.95 -1.04
CA LEU A 143 -4.95 6.24 -0.43
C LEU A 143 -6.39 6.28 0.12
N LYS A 144 -6.53 6.73 1.37
CA LYS A 144 -7.82 6.96 2.03
C LYS A 144 -8.46 8.27 1.60
#